data_AF-A0A486XQ52-F1
#
_entry.id   AF-A0A486XQ52-F1
#
_cell.length_a   1.000
_cell.length_b   1.000
_cell.length_c   1.000
_cell.angle_alpha   90.00
_cell.angle_beta   90.00
_cell.angle_gamma   90.00
#
_symmetry.space_group_name_H-M   'P 1'
#
loop_
_entity.id
_entity.type
_entity.pdbx_description
1 polymer ?
#
loop_
_entity_poly.entity_id
_entity_poly.type
_entity_poly.pdbx_seq_one_letter_code
_entity_poly.pdbx_strand_id
1 'polypeptide(L)' 'MSDALNKIILEAHKRSFQRAFETAVRTGTSLIFTQDDKIVEVKPPYRYELVRIKKTKKNKKK' A
#
# COMPACT_ATOMS: atom_id res chain seq x y z
N MET A 1 3.46 -30.80 -0.56
CA MET A 1 2.26 -29.94 -0.67
C MET A 1 2.29 -28.72 0.24
N SER A 2 3.08 -28.69 1.31
CA SER A 2 3.21 -27.56 2.24
C SER A 2 3.78 -26.28 1.61
N ASP A 3 4.76 -26.42 0.70
CA ASP A 3 5.56 -25.26 0.27
C ASP A 3 4.82 -24.32 -0.69
N ALA A 4 3.90 -24.86 -1.49
CA ALA A 4 3.05 -24.06 -2.37
C ALA A 4 2.06 -23.21 -1.56
N LEU A 5 1.44 -23.81 -0.53
CA LEU A 5 0.53 -23.12 0.37
C LEU A 5 1.26 -22.02 1.16
N ASN A 6 2.43 -22.32 1.70
CA ASN A 6 3.25 -21.37 2.44
C ASN A 6 3.65 -20.17 1.56
N LYS A 7 3.99 -20.40 0.29
CA LYS A 7 4.27 -19.31 -0.67
C LYS A 7 3.06 -18.42 -0.91
N ILE A 8 1.87 -18.99 -1.08
CA ILE A 8 0.63 -18.23 -1.28
C ILE A 8 0.33 -17.36 -0.06
N ILE A 9 0.47 -17.92 1.14
CA ILE A 9 0.24 -17.20 2.41
C ILE A 9 1.24 -16.04 2.55
N LEU A 10 2.52 -16.27 2.26
CA LEU A 10 3.56 -15.23 2.30
C LEU A 10 3.27 -14.10 1.29
N GLU A 11 2.83 -14.44 0.09
CA GLU A 11 2.50 -13.44 -0.93
C GLU A 11 1.24 -12.63 -0.55
N ALA A 12 0.22 -13.29 -0.02
CA ALA A 12 -0.98 -12.62 0.51
C ALA A 12 -0.63 -11.65 1.64
N HIS A 13 0.24 -12.05 2.56
CA HIS A 13 0.74 -11.21 3.64
C HIS A 13 1.53 -10.00 3.13
N LYS A 14 2.40 -10.17 2.12
CA LYS A 14 3.12 -9.05 1.50
C LYS A 14 2.16 -8.05 0.85
N ARG A 15 1.14 -8.53 0.14
CA ARG A 15 0.13 -7.68 -0.51
C ARG A 15 -0.75 -6.95 0.51
N SER A 16 -1.14 -7.59 1.60
CA SER A 16 -1.93 -6.92 2.66
C SER A 16 -1.12 -5.82 3.34
N PHE A 17 0.15 -6.10 3.66
CA PHE A 17 1.06 -5.09 4.21
C PHE A 17 1.22 -3.89 3.27
N GLN A 18 1.46 -4.13 1.99
CA GLN A 18 1.63 -3.06 1.01
C GLN A 18 0.39 -2.15 0.94
N ARG A 19 -0.83 -2.72 0.93
CA ARG A 19 -2.07 -1.93 0.96
C ARG A 19 -2.22 -1.10 2.25
N ALA A 20 -1.87 -1.69 3.40
CA ALA A 20 -1.92 -0.99 4.68
C ALA A 20 -0.93 0.18 4.71
N PHE A 21 0.30 -0.04 4.20
CA PHE A 21 1.32 0.99 4.06
C PHE A 21 0.87 2.11 3.12
N GLU A 22 0.40 1.80 1.91
CA GLU A 22 -0.12 2.79 0.97
C GLU A 22 -1.25 3.64 1.58
N THR A 23 -2.14 3.00 2.35
CA THR A 23 -3.22 3.70 3.06
C THR A 23 -2.67 4.65 4.10
N ALA A 24 -1.74 4.18 4.94
CA ALA A 24 -1.09 4.97 5.97
C ALA A 24 -0.35 6.19 5.40
N VAL A 25 0.35 6.01 4.27
CA VAL A 25 1.04 7.09 3.58
C VAL A 25 0.05 8.12 3.01
N ARG A 26 -1.09 7.67 2.47
CA ARG A 26 -2.14 8.56 1.95
C ARG A 26 -2.81 9.38 3.06
N THR A 27 -3.07 8.76 4.21
CA THR A 27 -3.68 9.42 5.37
C THR A 27 -2.68 10.21 6.21
N GLY A 28 -1.38 9.94 6.05
CA GLY A 28 -0.32 10.52 6.89
C GLY A 28 -0.30 9.94 8.30
N THR A 29 -0.80 8.72 8.49
CA THR A 29 -0.88 8.04 9.79
C THR A 29 0.29 7.08 9.98
N SER A 30 0.68 6.84 11.23
CA SER A 30 1.63 5.78 11.57
C SER A 30 1.07 4.40 11.24
N LEU A 31 1.91 3.47 10.77
CA LEU A 31 1.60 2.06 10.66
C LEU A 31 2.29 1.31 11.81
N ILE A 32 1.53 0.57 12.62
CA ILE A 32 2.07 -0.23 13.73
C ILE A 32 1.82 -1.70 13.41
N PHE A 33 2.86 -2.53 13.47
CA PHE A 33 2.77 -3.97 13.24
C PHE A 33 3.81 -4.72 14.07
N THR A 34 3.57 -6.03 14.26
CA THR A 34 4.51 -6.89 14.97
C THR A 34 5.42 -7.60 13.98
N GLN A 35 6.72 -7.56 14.23
CA GLN A 35 7.75 -8.28 13.46
C GLN A 35 8.73 -8.91 14.44
N ASP A 36 8.92 -10.23 14.36
CA ASP A 36 9.85 -10.99 15.22
C ASP A 36 9.62 -10.70 16.72
N ASP A 37 8.35 -10.76 17.16
CA ASP A 37 7.87 -10.45 18.52
C ASP A 37 8.16 -9.03 19.02
N LYS A 38 8.57 -8.12 18.12
CA LYS A 38 8.75 -6.71 18.40
C LYS A 38 7.67 -5.88 17.75
N ILE A 39 7.18 -4.89 18.48
CA ILE A 39 6.28 -3.88 17.92
C ILE A 39 7.13 -2.88 17.15
N VAL A 40 6.85 -2.74 15.86
CA VAL A 40 7.50 -1.77 14.97
C VAL A 40 6.49 -0.72 14.57
N GLU A 41 6.83 0.55 14.77
CA GLU A 41 6.08 1.68 14.25
C GLU A 41 6.85 2.27 13.06
N VAL A 42 6.17 2.36 11.92
CA VAL A 42 6.68 3.03 10.72
C VAL A 42 5.85 4.26 10.45
N LYS A 43 6.49 5.43 10.55
CA LYS A 43 5.91 6.68 10.13
C LYS A 43 6.27 6.94 8.67
N PRO A 44 5.29 7.09 7.76
CA PRO A 44 5.60 7.33 6.36
C PRO A 44 6.34 8.69 6.19
N PRO A 45 7.38 8.76 5.35
CA PRO A 45 8.22 9.96 5.23
C PRO A 45 7.53 11.12 4.51
N TYR A 46 6.53 10.84 3.67
CA TYR A 46 5.82 11.84 2.87
C TYR A 46 4.33 11.49 2.78
N ARG A 47 3.46 12.48 2.60
CA ARG A 47 2.02 12.26 2.38
C ARG A 47 1.73 12.23 0.89
N TYR A 48 1.07 11.18 0.38
CA TYR A 48 0.58 11.18 -1.00
C TYR A 48 -0.72 11.96 -1.11
N GLU A 49 -0.74 12.98 -1.96
CA GLU A 49 -1.96 13.69 -2.34
C GLU A 49 -2.53 13.09 -3.63
N LEU A 50 -3.82 12.76 -3.64
CA LEU A 50 -4.51 12.32 -4.85
C LEU A 50 -4.76 13.52 -5.76
N VAL A 51 -3.86 13.74 -6.72
CA VAL A 51 -4.04 14.78 -7.75
C VAL A 51 -5.10 14.30 -8.75
N ARG A 52 -6.27 14.97 -8.75
CA ARG A 52 -7.30 14.72 -9.78
C ARG A 52 -6.78 15.20 -11.13
N ILE A 53 -6.44 14.26 -12.01
CA ILE A 53 -6.13 14.57 -13.41
C ILE A 53 -7.45 14.97 -14.08
N LYS A 54 -7.58 16.25 -14.46
CA LYS A 54 -8.71 16.69 -15.30
C LYS A 54 -8.60 15.94 -16.63
N LYS A 55 -9.64 15.16 -16.99
CA LYS A 55 -9.73 14.53 -18.30
C LYS A 55 -9.62 15.61 -19.37
N THR A 56 -8.55 15.58 -20.16
CA THR A 56 -8.44 16.42 -21.35
C THR A 56 -9.52 15.97 -22.33
N LYS A 57 -10.49 16.85 -22.63
CA LYS A 57 -11.46 16.58 -23.68
C LYS A 57 -10.66 16.45 -24.98
N LYS A 58 -10.62 15.23 -25.56
CA LYS A 58 -10.13 15.03 -26.92
C LYS A 58 -11.02 15.86 -27.84
N ASN A 59 -10.53 17.02 -28.25
CA ASN A 59 -11.15 17.82 -29.29
C ASN A 59 -10.98 17.04 -30.59
N LYS A 60 -11.98 16.22 -30.95
CA LYS A 60 -12.11 15.69 -32.31
C LYS A 60 -12.39 16.90 -33.20
N LYS A 61 -11.34 17.45 -33.82
CA LYS A 61 -11.51 18.29 -35.01
C LYS A 61 -12.20 17.42 -36.07
N LYS A 62 -13.42 17.80 -36.44
CA LYS A 62 -14.04 17.40 -37.71
C LYS A 62 -13.72 18.47 -38.73
#